data_AF-D9WN94-F1
#
_entry.id   AF-D9WN94-F1
#
_cell.length_a   1.000
_cell.length_b   1.000
_cell.length_c   1.000
_cell.angle_alpha   90.00
_cell.angle_beta   90.00
_cell.angle_gamma   90.00
#
_symmetry.space_group_name_H-M   'P 1'
#
loop_
_entity.id
_entity.type
_entity.pdbx_description
1 polymer ?
#
loop_
_entity_poly.entity_id
_entity_poly.type
_entity_poly.pdbx_seq_one_letter_code
_entity_poly.pdbx_strand_id
1 'polypeptide(L)'
;MIRIHFTADDLARVRFAPRPSPVPELHAALMMLGSPEPLFGRWRHRLLRSLPRTVEPLADLAPGGVAPAFLDVLGDTPDEGFTLIRSARPEFVRAGIEQVYATRPAPPWIRALYTGDVDAWRTLGRAQRSAYQSVLAPVWPLVQDLHRAEFARYALTVTEQGLGPALTALAPGSRLRDGVWEWPLPGVPGVREIRLGGRGLILRPTFHWRRGPLVQDQPDRPAALAYPAGT
;
A
#
# COMPACT_ATOMS: atom_id res chain seq x y z
N MET A 1 15.71 -9.16 -3.04
CA MET A 1 15.02 -9.24 -4.37
C MET A 1 13.64 -9.87 -4.19
N ILE A 2 12.65 -9.54 -5.01
CA ILE A 2 11.35 -10.25 -5.07
C ILE A 2 11.28 -11.04 -6.39
N ARG A 3 10.78 -12.27 -6.34
CA ARG A 3 10.51 -13.11 -7.52
C ARG A 3 9.04 -13.49 -7.52
N ILE A 4 8.34 -13.14 -8.60
CA ILE A 4 6.93 -13.41 -8.77
C ILE A 4 6.79 -14.46 -9.88
N HIS A 5 6.26 -15.62 -9.52
CA HIS A 5 6.05 -16.75 -10.42
C HIS A 5 4.65 -16.67 -11.02
N PHE A 6 4.61 -16.57 -12.34
CA PHE A 6 3.39 -16.56 -13.14
C PHE A 6 3.17 -17.93 -13.77
N THR A 7 1.91 -18.38 -13.74
CA THR A 7 1.38 -19.35 -14.70
C THR A 7 0.92 -18.63 -15.97
N ALA A 8 0.59 -19.37 -17.03
CA ALA A 8 0.00 -18.78 -18.24
C ALA A 8 -1.33 -18.06 -17.92
N ASP A 9 -2.15 -18.63 -17.04
CA ASP A 9 -3.41 -18.03 -16.59
C ASP A 9 -3.19 -16.72 -15.83
N ASP A 10 -2.10 -16.62 -15.05
CA ASP A 10 -1.76 -15.40 -14.34
C ASP A 10 -1.44 -14.26 -15.32
N LEU A 11 -0.69 -14.56 -16.38
CA LEU A 11 -0.32 -13.58 -17.41
C LEU A 11 -1.56 -13.00 -18.11
N ALA A 12 -2.54 -13.87 -18.45
CA ALA A 12 -3.81 -13.45 -19.03
C ALA A 12 -4.68 -12.63 -18.05
N ARG A 13 -4.41 -12.71 -16.75
CA ARG A 13 -5.15 -12.04 -15.68
C ARG A 13 -4.37 -10.87 -15.07
N VAL A 14 -3.26 -10.44 -15.67
CA VAL A 14 -2.58 -9.20 -15.25
C VAL A 14 -3.46 -8.01 -15.58
N ARG A 15 -3.71 -7.17 -14.58
CA ARG A 15 -4.53 -5.97 -14.71
C ARG A 15 -3.83 -4.78 -14.10
N PHE A 16 -4.10 -3.61 -14.62
CA PHE A 16 -3.71 -2.34 -14.02
C PHE A 16 -4.92 -1.74 -13.32
N ALA A 17 -4.76 -1.29 -12.07
CA ALA A 17 -5.86 -0.65 -11.36
C ALA A 17 -6.30 0.65 -12.08
N PRO A 18 -7.56 0.79 -12.49
CA PRO A 18 -7.99 1.90 -13.35
C PRO A 18 -7.98 3.26 -12.63
N ARG A 19 -8.00 3.25 -11.29
CA ARG A 19 -7.98 4.45 -10.44
C ARG A 19 -7.07 4.22 -9.22
N PRO A 20 -6.49 5.29 -8.66
CA PRO A 20 -5.77 5.20 -7.39
C PRO A 20 -6.78 4.96 -6.26
N SER A 21 -6.37 4.21 -5.23
CA SER A 21 -7.20 3.99 -4.03
C SER A 21 -6.69 4.89 -2.89
N PRO A 22 -7.56 5.69 -2.24
CA PRO A 22 -7.14 6.67 -1.25
C PRO A 22 -6.46 6.06 -0.02
N VAL A 23 -6.97 4.93 0.49
CA VAL A 23 -6.50 4.36 1.76
C VAL A 23 -5.06 3.87 1.68
N PRO A 24 -4.65 3.06 0.68
CA PRO A 24 -3.26 2.67 0.54
C PRO A 24 -2.32 3.85 0.27
N GLU A 25 -2.77 4.89 -0.45
CA GLU A 25 -1.95 6.10 -0.62
C GLU A 25 -1.78 6.91 0.66
N LEU A 26 -2.83 7.01 1.47
CA LEU A 26 -2.73 7.65 2.78
C LEU A 26 -1.75 6.89 3.68
N HIS A 27 -1.86 5.57 3.74
CA HIS A 27 -0.95 4.75 4.54
C HIS A 27 0.50 4.85 4.04
N ALA A 28 0.73 4.83 2.71
CA ALA A 28 2.04 5.07 2.11
C ALA A 28 2.62 6.43 2.55
N ALA A 29 1.84 7.50 2.46
CA ALA A 29 2.25 8.84 2.87
C ALA A 29 2.59 8.91 4.37
N LEU A 30 1.76 8.31 5.23
CA LEU A 30 2.00 8.28 6.67
C LEU A 30 3.24 7.46 7.04
N MET A 31 3.47 6.31 6.40
CA MET A 31 4.70 5.54 6.61
C MET A 31 5.94 6.32 6.15
N MET A 32 5.85 7.03 5.03
CA MET A 32 6.94 7.89 4.57
C MET A 32 7.17 9.10 5.49
N LEU A 33 6.16 9.58 6.20
CA LEU A 33 6.32 10.61 7.23
C LEU A 33 7.21 10.15 8.39
N GLY A 34 7.16 8.86 8.73
CA GLY A 34 8.05 8.24 9.72
C GLY A 34 9.44 7.88 9.19
N SER A 35 9.67 7.96 7.88
CA SER A 35 10.93 7.57 7.26
C SER A 35 12.02 8.64 7.46
N PRO A 36 13.29 8.25 7.73
CA PRO A 36 14.41 9.18 7.85
C PRO A 36 14.93 9.70 6.50
N GLU A 37 14.22 9.49 5.40
CA GLU A 37 14.69 9.80 4.05
C GLU A 37 14.89 11.31 3.81
N PRO A 38 16.13 11.77 3.47
CA PRO A 38 16.45 13.21 3.43
C PRO A 38 15.66 14.01 2.40
N LEU A 39 15.35 13.41 1.25
CA LEU A 39 14.63 14.05 0.14
C LEU A 39 13.23 14.52 0.54
N PHE A 40 12.65 13.92 1.59
CA PHE A 40 11.34 14.28 2.12
C PHE A 40 11.40 15.26 3.29
N GLY A 41 12.59 15.69 3.74
CA GLY A 41 12.75 16.49 4.95
C GLY A 41 11.89 17.76 4.97
N ARG A 42 11.81 18.49 3.85
CA ARG A 42 11.00 19.73 3.75
C ARG A 42 9.50 19.46 3.76
N TRP A 43 9.04 18.47 2.99
CA TRP A 43 7.63 18.05 2.97
C TRP A 43 7.21 17.51 4.34
N ARG A 44 8.00 16.61 4.91
CA ARG A 44 7.80 16.01 6.23
C ARG A 44 7.73 17.07 7.33
N HIS A 45 8.69 18.00 7.36
CA HIS A 45 8.70 19.06 8.37
C HIS A 45 7.52 20.03 8.22
N ARG A 46 7.06 20.30 6.99
CA ARG A 46 5.84 21.10 6.77
C ARG A 46 4.61 20.34 7.27
N LEU A 47 4.46 19.08 6.87
CA LEU A 47 3.29 18.29 7.18
C LEU A 47 3.18 18.02 8.70
N LEU A 48 4.28 17.64 9.36
CA LEU A 48 4.32 17.44 10.81
C LEU A 48 3.89 18.70 11.61
N ARG A 49 4.16 19.90 11.09
CA ARG A 49 3.75 21.16 11.74
C ARG A 49 2.27 21.49 11.53
N SER A 50 1.66 20.97 10.47
CA SER A 50 0.26 21.24 10.13
C SER A 50 -0.69 20.09 10.50
N LEU A 51 -0.16 18.94 10.94
CA LEU A 51 -0.98 17.80 11.31
C LEU A 51 -1.79 18.10 12.59
N PRO A 52 -3.11 17.91 12.55
CA PRO A 52 -3.92 18.07 13.75
C PRO A 52 -3.64 16.93 14.73
N ARG A 53 -3.77 17.20 16.03
CA ARG A 53 -3.56 16.19 17.08
C ARG A 53 -4.48 14.99 16.95
N THR A 54 -5.61 15.12 16.26
CA THR A 54 -6.51 14.01 15.96
C THR A 54 -5.85 12.90 15.15
N VAL A 55 -4.73 13.16 14.46
CA VAL A 55 -3.97 12.15 13.69
C VAL A 55 -3.00 11.34 14.54
N GLU A 56 -2.61 11.85 15.73
CA GLU A 56 -1.64 11.20 16.63
C GLU A 56 -1.92 9.70 16.89
N PRO A 57 -3.18 9.24 17.06
CA PRO A 57 -3.47 7.81 17.25
C PRO A 57 -2.98 6.90 16.11
N LEU A 58 -2.81 7.40 14.88
CA LEU A 58 -2.29 6.56 13.79
C LEU A 58 -0.83 6.14 14.00
N ALA A 59 -0.06 6.87 14.83
CA ALA A 59 1.32 6.51 15.15
C ALA A 59 1.41 5.23 15.99
N ASP A 60 0.43 4.99 16.87
CA ASP A 60 0.36 3.73 17.61
C ASP A 60 -0.06 2.59 16.68
N LEU A 61 -0.91 2.82 15.68
CA LEU A 61 -1.36 1.75 14.78
C LEU A 61 -0.27 1.19 13.87
N ALA A 62 0.71 2.00 13.47
CA ALA A 62 1.82 1.57 12.63
C ALA A 62 3.17 1.89 13.31
N PRO A 63 3.43 1.32 14.49
CA PRO A 63 4.55 1.71 15.30
C PRO A 63 5.84 1.20 14.61
N GLY A 64 6.80 2.09 14.37
CA GLY A 64 8.00 1.77 13.56
C GLY A 64 7.74 1.69 12.05
N GLY A 65 6.59 2.19 11.58
CA GLY A 65 6.26 2.26 10.15
C GLY A 65 5.72 0.94 9.58
N VAL A 66 5.37 -0.03 10.42
CA VAL A 66 4.76 -1.30 9.99
C VAL A 66 3.28 -1.28 10.37
N ALA A 67 2.40 -1.27 9.36
CA ALA A 67 0.96 -1.27 9.55
C ALA A 67 0.39 -2.71 9.63
N PRO A 68 -0.65 -2.96 10.44
CA PRO A 68 -1.31 -4.25 10.51
C PRO A 68 -2.12 -4.54 9.24
N ALA A 69 -2.17 -5.81 8.83
CA ALA A 69 -2.74 -6.23 7.55
C ALA A 69 -4.23 -5.90 7.36
N PHE A 70 -5.01 -5.70 8.44
CA PHE A 70 -6.43 -5.33 8.32
C PHE A 70 -6.65 -3.89 7.84
N LEU A 71 -5.63 -3.04 7.90
CA LEU A 71 -5.66 -1.69 7.31
C LEU A 71 -5.49 -1.72 5.78
N ASP A 72 -5.17 -2.88 5.23
CA ASP A 72 -4.78 -3.04 3.85
C ASP A 72 -5.98 -3.32 2.94
N VAL A 73 -6.83 -2.31 2.80
CA VAL A 73 -8.08 -2.37 2.04
C VAL A 73 -8.04 -1.52 0.78
N LEU A 74 -8.91 -1.88 -0.17
CA LEU A 74 -9.16 -1.11 -1.37
C LEU A 74 -10.57 -0.54 -1.30
N GLY A 75 -10.68 0.78 -1.30
CA GLY A 75 -11.93 1.49 -1.54
C GLY A 75 -11.73 2.51 -2.66
N ASP A 76 -12.80 2.80 -3.40
CA ASP A 76 -12.81 3.85 -4.41
C ASP A 76 -12.81 5.24 -3.76
N THR A 77 -13.33 5.30 -2.53
CA THR A 77 -13.37 6.52 -1.71
C THR A 77 -12.74 6.29 -0.34
N PRO A 78 -12.35 7.37 0.37
CA PRO A 78 -11.85 7.25 1.74
C PRO A 78 -12.87 6.63 2.67
N ASP A 79 -14.14 7.05 2.60
CA ASP A 79 -15.20 6.56 3.50
C ASP A 79 -15.54 5.08 3.26
N GLU A 80 -15.53 4.63 1.99
CA GLU A 80 -15.66 3.21 1.67
C GLU A 80 -14.51 2.41 2.26
N GLY A 81 -13.26 2.86 2.07
CA GLY A 81 -12.09 2.20 2.63
C GLY A 81 -12.13 2.14 4.16
N PHE A 82 -12.48 3.23 4.84
CA PHE A 82 -12.60 3.23 6.30
C PHE A 82 -13.73 2.31 6.79
N THR A 83 -14.82 2.21 6.03
CA THR A 83 -15.92 1.27 6.32
C THR A 83 -15.46 -0.18 6.17
N LEU A 84 -14.66 -0.50 5.14
CA LEU A 84 -14.08 -1.83 4.96
C LEU A 84 -13.15 -2.20 6.11
N ILE A 85 -12.29 -1.27 6.56
CA ILE A 85 -11.41 -1.49 7.73
C ILE A 85 -12.26 -1.76 8.98
N ARG A 86 -13.31 -0.97 9.21
CA ARG A 86 -14.21 -1.17 10.35
C ARG A 86 -14.97 -2.50 10.30
N SER A 87 -15.19 -3.04 9.10
CA SER A 87 -15.88 -4.31 8.89
C SER A 87 -14.93 -5.52 8.98
N ALA A 88 -13.64 -5.31 9.26
CA ALA A 88 -12.68 -6.39 9.43
C ALA A 88 -13.08 -7.29 10.60
N ARG A 89 -12.93 -8.60 10.39
CA ARG A 89 -13.25 -9.60 11.41
C ARG A 89 -12.36 -9.40 12.66
N PRO A 90 -12.90 -9.49 13.88
CA PRO A 90 -12.13 -9.28 15.11
C PRO A 90 -10.86 -10.14 15.19
N GLU A 91 -10.95 -11.41 14.77
CA GLU A 91 -9.79 -12.32 14.71
C GLU A 91 -8.66 -11.81 13.81
N PHE A 92 -9.01 -11.21 12.66
CA PHE A 92 -8.03 -10.67 11.70
C PHE A 92 -7.41 -9.37 12.21
N VAL A 93 -8.21 -8.52 12.86
CA VAL A 93 -7.73 -7.31 13.55
C VAL A 93 -6.76 -7.69 14.66
N ARG A 94 -7.10 -8.69 15.47
CA ARG A 94 -6.25 -9.22 16.54
C ARG A 94 -4.91 -9.71 16.00
N ALA A 95 -4.94 -10.60 15.02
CA ALA A 95 -3.73 -11.17 14.43
C ALA A 95 -2.80 -10.08 13.86
N GLY A 96 -3.36 -9.09 13.16
CA GLY A 96 -2.59 -7.96 12.63
C GLY A 96 -1.95 -7.11 13.73
N ILE A 97 -2.70 -6.79 14.80
CA ILE A 97 -2.17 -6.01 15.93
C ILE A 97 -1.10 -6.79 16.70
N GLU A 98 -1.35 -8.06 17.02
CA GLU A 98 -0.39 -8.92 17.72
C GLU A 98 0.92 -9.07 16.92
N GLN A 99 0.84 -9.19 15.59
CA GLN A 99 2.02 -9.23 14.72
C GLN A 99 2.85 -7.94 14.82
N VAL A 100 2.19 -6.78 14.77
CA VAL A 100 2.86 -5.47 14.78
C VAL A 100 3.43 -5.14 16.17
N TYR A 101 2.80 -5.64 17.22
CA TYR A 101 3.20 -5.47 18.61
C TYR A 101 3.94 -6.69 19.19
N ALA A 102 4.49 -7.57 18.35
CA ALA A 102 5.16 -8.79 18.82
C ALA A 102 6.34 -8.53 19.79
N THR A 103 6.99 -7.37 19.69
CA THR A 103 8.19 -7.01 20.48
C THR A 103 7.94 -5.94 21.55
N ARG A 104 6.71 -5.45 21.72
CA ARG A 104 6.37 -4.41 22.71
C ARG A 104 4.88 -4.44 23.09
N PRO A 105 4.50 -4.00 24.30
CA PRO A 105 3.10 -3.99 24.69
C PRO A 105 2.26 -3.02 23.83
N ALA A 106 1.09 -3.49 23.39
CA ALA A 106 0.10 -2.66 22.70
C ALA A 106 -0.62 -1.71 23.70
N PRO A 107 -0.77 -0.41 23.38
CA PRO A 107 -1.56 0.52 24.16
C PRO A 107 -2.99 0.00 24.41
N PRO A 108 -3.62 0.33 25.55
CA PRO A 108 -4.97 -0.15 25.87
C PRO A 108 -6.00 0.10 24.76
N TRP A 109 -5.97 1.28 24.13
CA TRP A 109 -6.91 1.62 23.07
C TRP A 109 -6.70 0.81 21.78
N ILE A 110 -5.45 0.44 21.46
CA ILE A 110 -5.14 -0.44 20.33
C ILE A 110 -5.70 -1.84 20.60
N ARG A 111 -5.51 -2.37 21.82
CA ARG A 111 -6.07 -3.68 22.21
C ARG A 111 -7.59 -3.68 22.15
N ALA A 112 -8.21 -2.56 22.50
CA ALA A 112 -9.66 -2.39 22.46
C ALA A 112 -10.26 -2.51 21.03
N LEU A 113 -9.47 -2.33 19.97
CA LEU A 113 -9.93 -2.51 18.58
C LEU A 113 -10.37 -3.96 18.31
N TYR A 114 -9.58 -4.95 18.75
CA TYR A 114 -9.93 -6.35 18.52
C TYR A 114 -10.89 -6.92 19.55
N THR A 115 -11.21 -6.19 20.62
CA THR A 115 -12.36 -6.49 21.50
C THR A 115 -13.65 -5.85 20.99
N GLY A 116 -13.62 -5.14 19.87
CA GLY A 116 -14.78 -4.51 19.24
C GLY A 116 -15.24 -3.21 19.93
N ASP A 117 -14.39 -2.57 20.72
CA ASP A 117 -14.75 -1.36 21.47
C ASP A 117 -15.15 -0.20 20.54
N VAL A 118 -16.33 0.37 20.79
CA VAL A 118 -16.92 1.39 19.92
C VAL A 118 -16.11 2.68 19.92
N ASP A 119 -15.55 3.07 21.07
CA ASP A 119 -14.80 4.33 21.22
C ASP A 119 -13.39 4.25 20.62
N ALA A 120 -12.74 3.08 20.72
CA ALA A 120 -11.49 2.80 20.03
C ALA A 120 -11.67 2.91 18.51
N TRP A 121 -12.70 2.26 17.96
CA TRP A 121 -12.99 2.35 16.52
C TRP A 121 -13.44 3.75 16.07
N ARG A 122 -14.15 4.50 16.93
CA ARG A 122 -14.50 5.90 16.67
C ARG A 122 -13.26 6.80 16.64
N THR A 123 -12.31 6.55 17.54
CA THR A 123 -11.02 7.24 17.57
C THR A 123 -10.21 6.98 16.31
N LEU A 124 -10.13 5.72 15.88
CA LEU A 124 -9.50 5.34 14.62
C LEU A 124 -10.14 6.06 13.41
N GLY A 125 -11.46 5.99 13.28
CA GLY A 125 -12.16 6.63 12.17
C GLY A 125 -11.97 8.15 12.11
N ARG A 126 -11.95 8.84 13.27
CA ARG A 126 -11.64 10.27 13.34
C ARG A 126 -10.21 10.55 12.89
N ALA A 127 -9.25 9.76 13.37
CA ALA A 127 -7.84 9.94 13.03
C ALA A 127 -7.58 9.72 11.54
N GLN A 128 -8.18 8.68 10.94
CA GLN A 128 -8.12 8.41 9.51
C GLN A 128 -8.69 9.55 8.66
N ARG A 129 -9.87 10.07 9.03
CA ARG A 129 -10.50 11.18 8.30
C ARG A 129 -9.68 12.45 8.41
N SER A 130 -9.18 12.80 9.59
CA SER A 130 -8.29 13.95 9.77
C SER A 130 -6.99 13.78 8.97
N ALA A 131 -6.41 12.58 8.96
CA ALA A 131 -5.20 12.30 8.19
C ALA A 131 -5.45 12.45 6.68
N TYR A 132 -6.55 11.91 6.16
CA TYR A 132 -6.91 12.10 4.76
C TYR A 132 -7.05 13.59 4.41
N GLN A 133 -7.81 14.35 5.21
CA GLN A 133 -8.07 15.78 4.97
C GLN A 133 -6.79 16.62 4.99
N SER A 134 -5.85 16.33 5.90
CA SER A 134 -4.63 17.13 6.04
C SER A 134 -3.49 16.68 5.11
N VAL A 135 -3.40 15.39 4.79
CA VAL A 135 -2.27 14.81 4.04
C VAL A 135 -2.58 14.66 2.57
N LEU A 136 -3.70 14.01 2.25
CA LEU A 136 -3.95 13.50 0.89
C LEU A 136 -4.96 14.35 0.13
N ALA A 137 -6.02 14.84 0.77
CA ALA A 137 -7.06 15.65 0.12
C ALA A 137 -6.51 16.87 -0.66
N PRO A 138 -5.53 17.65 -0.15
CA PRO A 138 -4.99 18.80 -0.88
C PRO A 138 -4.27 18.45 -2.18
N VAL A 139 -3.78 17.21 -2.31
CA VAL A 139 -3.00 16.72 -3.45
C VAL A 139 -3.71 15.62 -4.23
N TRP A 140 -4.91 15.22 -3.82
CA TRP A 140 -5.63 14.09 -4.41
C TRP A 140 -5.93 14.26 -5.90
N PRO A 141 -6.34 15.44 -6.41
CA PRO A 141 -6.49 15.64 -7.85
C PRO A 141 -5.20 15.39 -8.63
N LEU A 142 -4.05 15.85 -8.11
CA LEU A 142 -2.75 15.59 -8.72
C LEU A 142 -2.42 14.08 -8.75
N VAL A 143 -2.72 13.36 -7.66
CA VAL A 143 -2.53 11.89 -7.61
C VAL A 143 -3.39 11.20 -8.67
N GLN A 144 -4.64 11.64 -8.88
CA GLN A 144 -5.50 11.11 -9.93
C GLN A 144 -4.94 11.38 -11.32
N ASP A 145 -4.38 12.57 -11.56
CA ASP A 145 -3.76 12.93 -12.85
C ASP A 145 -2.52 12.08 -13.13
N LEU A 146 -1.63 11.95 -12.14
CA LEU A 146 -0.43 11.12 -12.25
C LEU A 146 -0.79 9.64 -12.47
N HIS A 147 -1.82 9.14 -11.79
CA HIS A 147 -2.32 7.78 -12.00
C HIS A 147 -2.85 7.58 -13.43
N ARG A 148 -3.61 8.55 -13.96
CA ARG A 148 -4.10 8.49 -15.35
C ARG A 148 -2.96 8.50 -16.36
N ALA A 149 -1.94 9.32 -16.14
CA ALA A 149 -0.75 9.35 -17.00
C ALA A 149 0.01 8.01 -16.97
N GLU A 150 0.21 7.44 -15.78
CA GLU A 150 0.88 6.16 -15.62
C GLU A 150 0.08 5.00 -16.23
N PHE A 151 -1.25 5.01 -16.06
CA PHE A 151 -2.16 4.06 -16.72
C PHE A 151 -2.02 4.13 -18.25
N ALA A 152 -2.06 5.33 -18.83
CA ALA A 152 -1.97 5.53 -20.27
C ALA A 152 -0.60 5.07 -20.80
N ARG A 153 0.49 5.39 -20.09
CA ARG A 153 1.84 4.93 -20.42
C ARG A 153 1.93 3.40 -20.42
N TYR A 154 1.41 2.74 -19.38
CA TYR A 154 1.40 1.29 -19.28
C TYR A 154 0.56 0.66 -20.40
N ALA A 155 -0.65 1.17 -20.65
CA ALA A 155 -1.52 0.67 -21.70
C ALA A 155 -0.88 0.78 -23.10
N LEU A 156 -0.21 1.90 -23.39
CA LEU A 156 0.54 2.08 -24.63
C LEU A 156 1.67 1.04 -24.76
N THR A 157 2.46 0.86 -23.69
CA THR A 157 3.58 -0.10 -23.73
C THR A 157 3.10 -1.55 -23.91
N VAL A 158 2.00 -1.94 -23.23
CA VAL A 158 1.39 -3.27 -23.44
C VAL A 158 0.91 -3.43 -24.87
N THR A 159 0.30 -2.39 -25.46
CA THR A 159 -0.23 -2.44 -26.84
C THR A 159 0.88 -2.54 -27.88
N GLU A 160 1.96 -1.77 -27.72
CA GLU A 160 3.05 -1.71 -28.69
C GLU A 160 4.08 -2.83 -28.52
N GLN A 161 4.33 -3.27 -27.29
CA GLN A 161 5.48 -4.13 -26.94
C GLN A 161 5.07 -5.41 -26.22
N GLY A 162 3.79 -5.56 -25.86
CA GLY A 162 3.30 -6.70 -25.09
C GLY A 162 3.53 -6.60 -23.58
N LEU A 163 2.98 -7.57 -22.85
CA LEU A 163 2.96 -7.57 -21.39
C LEU A 163 4.36 -7.67 -20.75
N GLY A 164 5.26 -8.47 -21.33
CA GLY A 164 6.58 -8.70 -20.76
C GLY A 164 7.42 -7.43 -20.64
N PRO A 165 7.68 -6.71 -21.75
CA PRO A 165 8.34 -5.42 -21.72
C PRO A 165 7.65 -4.41 -20.80
N ALA A 166 6.32 -4.35 -20.83
CA ALA A 166 5.54 -3.44 -19.97
C ALA A 166 5.75 -3.71 -18.47
N LEU A 167 5.80 -4.98 -18.04
CA LEU A 167 6.14 -5.35 -16.66
C LEU A 167 7.57 -4.94 -16.31
N THR A 168 8.55 -5.25 -17.18
CA THR A 168 9.95 -4.92 -16.90
C THR A 168 10.23 -3.42 -16.86
N ALA A 169 9.43 -2.62 -17.58
CA ALA A 169 9.54 -1.16 -17.59
C ALA A 169 9.07 -0.50 -16.28
N LEU A 170 8.37 -1.21 -15.39
CA LEU A 170 7.91 -0.66 -14.11
C LEU A 170 9.05 -0.49 -13.10
N ALA A 171 10.18 -1.17 -13.31
CA ALA A 171 11.29 -1.18 -12.38
C ALA A 171 12.62 -1.29 -13.12
N PRO A 172 13.49 -0.27 -13.04
CA PRO A 172 14.82 -0.34 -13.62
C PRO A 172 15.57 -1.58 -13.14
N GLY A 173 16.10 -2.36 -14.09
CA GLY A 173 16.84 -3.59 -13.82
C GLY A 173 15.97 -4.83 -13.51
N SER A 174 14.64 -4.72 -13.55
CA SER A 174 13.77 -5.89 -13.46
C SER A 174 13.81 -6.75 -14.72
N ARG A 175 13.52 -8.04 -14.56
CA ARG A 175 13.65 -9.04 -15.62
C ARG A 175 12.46 -9.98 -15.58
N LEU A 176 11.91 -10.33 -16.74
CA LEU A 176 10.93 -11.39 -16.87
C LEU A 176 11.55 -12.51 -17.70
N ARG A 177 11.71 -13.69 -17.10
CA ARG A 177 12.27 -14.86 -17.78
C ARG A 177 11.58 -16.13 -17.28
N ASP A 178 11.20 -17.01 -18.21
CA ASP A 178 10.63 -18.33 -17.90
C ASP A 178 9.44 -18.26 -16.91
N GLY A 179 8.58 -17.24 -17.06
CA GLY A 179 7.42 -17.00 -16.19
C GLY A 179 7.75 -16.40 -14.82
N VAL A 180 9.00 -16.00 -14.57
CA VAL A 180 9.43 -15.38 -13.31
C VAL A 180 9.77 -13.91 -13.53
N TRP A 181 9.04 -13.03 -12.86
CA TRP A 181 9.37 -11.60 -12.81
C TRP A 181 10.22 -11.30 -11.58
N GLU A 182 11.44 -10.86 -11.83
CA GLU A 182 12.43 -10.51 -10.81
C GLU A 182 12.45 -9.00 -10.62
N TRP A 183 12.04 -8.55 -9.43
CA TRP A 183 12.08 -7.14 -9.05
C TRP A 183 13.28 -6.85 -8.14
N PRO A 184 14.23 -5.99 -8.57
CA PRO A 184 15.40 -5.68 -7.78
C PRO A 184 15.05 -4.85 -6.53
N LEU A 185 15.57 -5.26 -5.38
CA LEU A 185 15.46 -4.54 -4.12
C LEU A 185 16.86 -4.32 -3.56
N PRO A 186 17.55 -3.23 -3.94
CA PRO A 186 18.88 -2.92 -3.43
C PRO A 186 18.85 -2.79 -1.90
N GLY A 187 19.85 -3.35 -1.22
CA GLY A 187 20.00 -3.24 0.24
C GLY A 187 19.07 -4.09 1.10
N VAL A 188 18.19 -4.91 0.51
CA VAL A 188 17.35 -5.87 1.25
C VAL A 188 17.93 -7.27 1.11
N PRO A 189 18.43 -7.89 2.19
CA PRO A 189 18.96 -9.25 2.14
C PRO A 189 17.84 -10.27 1.89
N GLY A 190 18.15 -11.29 1.08
CA GLY A 190 17.24 -12.40 0.79
C GLY A 190 16.41 -12.28 -0.50
N VAL A 191 15.77 -13.40 -0.84
CA VAL A 191 14.84 -13.53 -1.97
C VAL A 191 13.46 -13.84 -1.40
N ARG A 192 12.48 -12.99 -1.73
CA ARG A 192 11.07 -13.27 -1.43
C ARG A 192 10.42 -13.89 -2.65
N GLU A 193 9.95 -15.12 -2.50
CA GLU A 193 9.26 -15.89 -3.54
C GLU A 193 7.74 -15.72 -3.40
N ILE A 194 7.06 -15.37 -4.49
CA ILE A 194 5.61 -15.18 -4.56
C ILE A 194 5.07 -16.02 -5.70
N ARG A 195 4.08 -16.87 -5.44
CA ARG A 195 3.46 -17.74 -6.46
C ARG A 195 2.01 -17.33 -6.65
N LEU A 196 1.68 -16.83 -7.84
CA LEU A 196 0.34 -16.33 -8.13
C LEU A 196 -0.67 -17.46 -8.29
N GLY A 197 -0.28 -18.60 -8.88
CA GLY A 197 -1.08 -19.82 -8.87
C GLY A 197 -2.40 -19.69 -9.62
N GLY A 198 -2.44 -18.93 -10.72
CA GLY A 198 -3.64 -18.71 -11.55
C GLY A 198 -4.56 -17.58 -11.07
N ARG A 199 -4.26 -16.95 -9.93
CA ARG A 199 -5.06 -15.85 -9.36
C ARG A 199 -4.91 -14.53 -10.11
N GLY A 200 -3.82 -14.36 -10.86
CA GLY A 200 -3.48 -13.12 -11.55
C GLY A 200 -2.82 -12.08 -10.65
N LEU A 201 -2.52 -10.92 -11.25
CA LEU A 201 -1.82 -9.81 -10.61
C LEU A 201 -2.51 -8.48 -10.92
N ILE A 202 -2.72 -7.65 -9.91
CA ILE A 202 -3.19 -6.27 -10.05
C ILE A 202 -2.03 -5.32 -9.77
N LEU A 203 -1.62 -4.56 -10.79
CA LEU A 203 -0.61 -3.52 -10.70
C LEU A 203 -1.24 -2.23 -10.18
N ARG A 204 -0.56 -1.60 -9.21
CA ARG A 204 -1.06 -0.42 -8.52
C ARG A 204 0.07 0.60 -8.35
N PRO A 205 0.13 1.67 -9.15
CA PRO A 205 1.09 2.72 -8.89
C PRO A 205 0.76 3.40 -7.55
N THR A 206 1.80 3.79 -6.83
CA THR A 206 1.76 4.63 -5.62
C THR A 206 2.74 5.77 -5.78
N PHE A 207 2.35 6.97 -5.38
CA PHE A 207 3.11 8.20 -5.59
C PHE A 207 3.73 8.72 -4.29
N HIS A 208 3.26 8.22 -3.15
CA HIS A 208 3.78 8.56 -1.83
C HIS A 208 4.71 7.49 -1.25
N TRP A 209 4.86 6.32 -1.88
CA TRP A 209 5.80 5.28 -1.46
C TRP A 209 7.01 5.20 -2.41
N ARG A 210 8.23 5.08 -1.87
CA ARG A 210 9.48 5.04 -2.68
C ARG A 210 10.40 3.84 -2.41
N ARG A 211 10.09 2.99 -1.42
CA ARG A 211 11.02 1.94 -0.93
C ARG A 211 11.00 0.62 -1.74
N GLY A 212 10.37 0.61 -2.92
CA GLY A 212 10.18 -0.58 -3.74
C GLY A 212 8.77 -1.17 -3.63
N PRO A 213 8.47 -2.30 -4.29
CA PRO A 213 7.12 -2.81 -4.40
C PRO A 213 6.63 -3.42 -3.08
N LEU A 214 5.35 -3.21 -2.80
CA LEU A 214 4.60 -3.87 -1.74
C LEU A 214 3.66 -4.87 -2.39
N VAL A 215 3.75 -6.14 -1.98
CA VAL A 215 2.91 -7.20 -2.56
C VAL A 215 1.98 -7.76 -1.51
N GLN A 216 0.69 -7.59 -1.77
CA GLN A 216 -0.39 -8.19 -1.02
C GLN A 216 -0.74 -9.53 -1.68
N ASP A 217 -0.47 -10.61 -0.98
CA ASP A 217 -0.69 -11.95 -1.49
C ASP A 217 -1.65 -12.69 -0.53
N GLN A 218 -2.93 -12.75 -0.91
CA GLN A 218 -3.96 -13.45 -0.13
C GLN A 218 -4.55 -14.61 -0.93
N PRO A 219 -4.76 -15.80 -0.34
CA PRO A 219 -5.06 -17.03 -1.07
C PRO A 219 -6.26 -16.95 -2.03
N ASP A 220 -7.30 -16.20 -1.68
CA ASP A 220 -8.59 -16.25 -2.39
C ASP A 220 -8.82 -15.11 -3.39
N ARG A 221 -7.77 -14.33 -3.71
CA ARG A 221 -7.87 -13.18 -4.61
C ARG A 221 -6.59 -12.95 -5.42
N PRO A 222 -6.64 -12.21 -6.55
CA PRO A 222 -5.45 -11.79 -7.27
C PRO A 222 -4.46 -11.10 -6.33
N ALA A 223 -3.17 -11.34 -6.51
CA ALA A 223 -2.16 -10.59 -5.77
C ALA A 223 -2.21 -9.12 -6.22
N ALA A 224 -1.98 -8.20 -5.32
CA ALA A 224 -1.86 -6.78 -5.64
C ALA A 224 -0.42 -6.34 -5.43
N LEU A 225 0.20 -5.76 -6.46
CA LEU A 225 1.55 -5.20 -6.41
C LEU A 225 1.45 -3.69 -6.48
N ALA A 226 1.64 -3.04 -5.33
CA ALA A 226 1.82 -1.60 -5.27
C ALA A 226 3.28 -1.26 -5.57
N TYR A 227 3.54 -0.30 -6.45
CA TYR A 227 4.90 0.07 -6.84
C TYR A 227 5.09 1.60 -6.93
N PRO A 228 6.28 2.13 -6.59
CA PRO A 228 6.58 3.54 -6.74
C PRO A 228 6.46 4.00 -8.21
N ALA A 229 5.66 5.03 -8.47
CA ALA A 229 5.48 5.64 -9.79
C ALA A 229 5.76 7.15 -9.76
N GLY A 230 5.87 7.77 -10.93
CA GLY A 230 6.15 9.21 -11.05
C GLY A 230 7.51 9.62 -10.47
N THR A 231 8.53 8.77 -10.64
CA THR A 231 9.96 9.15 -10.53
C THR A 231 10.46 9.75 -11.82
#